data_AF-A0AB35PMD7-F1
#
_entry.id   AF-A0AB35PMD7-F1
#
_cell.length_a   1.000
_cell.length_b   1.000
_cell.length_c   1.000
_cell.angle_alpha   90.00
_cell.angle_beta   90.00
_cell.angle_gamma   90.00
#
_symmetry.space_group_name_H-M   'P 1'
#
loop_
_entity.id
_entity.type
_entity.pdbx_description
1 polymer ?
#
loop_
_entity_poly.entity_id
_entity_poly.type
_entity_poly.pdbx_seq_one_letter_code
_entity_poly.pdbx_strand_id
1 'polypeptide(L)' 'VPVTAVRFQGIIHDFVMLNALAKTEAARGAIDLATTWLRKGF' A
#
# COMPACT_ATOMS: atom_id res chain seq x y z
N VAL A 1 5.70 20.63 1.54
CA VAL A 1 6.49 19.39 1.75
C VAL A 1 6.37 18.51 0.50
N PRO A 2 7.40 17.76 0.09
CA PRO A 2 7.30 16.81 -1.03
C PRO A 2 6.30 15.69 -0.70
N VAL A 3 5.42 15.33 -1.66
CA VAL A 3 4.36 14.32 -1.46
C VAL A 3 4.29 13.38 -2.66
N THR A 4 4.17 12.09 -2.38
CA THR A 4 3.84 11.05 -3.37
C THR A 4 2.43 10.54 -3.11
N ALA A 5 1.56 10.59 -4.13
CA ALA A 5 0.19 10.10 -4.06
C ALA A 5 -0.01 8.95 -5.05
N VAL A 6 -0.56 7.83 -4.58
CA VAL A 6 -0.82 6.63 -5.38
C VAL A 6 -2.23 6.14 -5.07
N ARG A 7 -2.97 5.71 -6.10
CA ARG A 7 -4.30 5.12 -5.96
C ARG A 7 -4.31 3.68 -6.47
N PHE A 8 -4.56 2.74 -5.56
CA PHE A 8 -4.87 1.35 -5.90
C PHE A 8 -6.34 1.26 -6.30
N GLN A 9 -6.61 0.73 -7.49
CA GLN A 9 -7.98 0.57 -8.01
C GLN A 9 -8.56 -0.76 -7.57
N GLY A 10 -9.90 -0.88 -7.57
CA GLY A 10 -10.58 -2.13 -7.28
C GLY A 10 -10.48 -2.62 -5.83
N ILE A 11 -10.07 -1.74 -4.91
CA ILE A 11 -10.02 -2.01 -3.47
C ILE A 11 -10.97 -1.11 -2.70
N ILE A 12 -11.35 -1.55 -1.50
CA ILE A 12 -12.07 -0.74 -0.53
C ILE A 12 -11.08 -0.06 0.42
N HIS A 13 -11.58 0.81 1.30
CA HIS A 13 -10.78 1.32 2.41
C HIS A 13 -10.20 0.18 3.26
N ASP A 14 -9.22 0.47 4.11
CA ASP A 14 -8.59 -0.50 5.03
C ASP A 14 -8.09 -1.81 4.41
N PHE A 15 -7.96 -1.89 3.08
CA PHE A 15 -7.54 -3.12 2.38
C PHE A 15 -6.14 -3.61 2.74
N VAL A 16 -5.31 -2.76 3.36
CA VAL A 16 -3.99 -3.10 3.90
C VAL A 16 -4.02 -3.62 5.34
N MET A 17 -5.14 -3.44 6.06
CA MET A 17 -5.32 -3.87 7.46
C MET A 17 -6.12 -5.16 7.56
N LEU A 18 -7.15 -5.32 6.72
CA LEU A 18 -8.04 -6.48 6.78
C LEU A 18 -7.34 -7.77 6.36
N ASN A 19 -7.22 -8.72 7.29
CA ASN A 19 -6.59 -10.04 7.05
C ASN A 19 -7.23 -10.81 5.87
N ALA A 20 -8.53 -10.65 5.64
CA ALA A 20 -9.24 -11.26 4.51
C ALA A 20 -8.72 -10.78 3.14
N LEU A 21 -8.10 -9.60 3.08
CA LEU A 21 -7.59 -8.99 1.85
C LEU A 21 -6.05 -9.03 1.74
N ALA A 22 -5.35 -9.57 2.75
CA ALA A 22 -3.89 -9.55 2.83
C ALA A 22 -3.17 -10.25 1.66
N LYS A 23 -3.86 -11.17 0.97
CA LYS A 23 -3.33 -11.90 -0.19
C LYS A 23 -3.73 -11.30 -1.54
N THR A 24 -4.42 -10.15 -1.56
CA THR A 24 -4.72 -9.46 -2.82
C THR A 24 -3.47 -8.75 -3.35
N GLU A 25 -3.32 -8.71 -4.68
CA GLU A 25 -2.18 -8.02 -5.33
C GLU A 25 -2.09 -6.54 -4.95
N ALA A 26 -3.24 -5.88 -4.78
CA ALA A 26 -3.29 -4.49 -4.35
C ALA A 26 -2.73 -4.33 -2.93
N ALA A 27 -3.13 -5.17 -1.96
CA ALA A 27 -2.62 -5.10 -0.59
C ALA A 27 -1.12 -5.38 -0.53
N ARG A 28 -0.65 -6.41 -1.27
CA ARG A 28 0.78 -6.75 -1.37
C ARG A 28 1.59 -5.61 -2.00
N GLY A 29 1.14 -5.09 -3.14
CA GLY A 29 1.80 -3.97 -3.81
C GLY A 29 1.82 -2.68 -2.98
N ALA A 30 0.76 -2.40 -2.22
CA ALA A 30 0.72 -1.25 -1.32
C ALA A 30 1.70 -1.38 -0.15
N ILE A 31 1.81 -2.56 0.45
CA ILE A 31 2.80 -2.84 1.52
C ILE A 31 4.22 -2.77 0.97
N ASP A 32 4.47 -3.32 -0.22
CA ASP A 32 5.80 -3.29 -0.84
C ASP A 32 6.22 -1.86 -1.20
N LEU A 33 5.30 -1.04 -1.74
CA LEU A 33 5.50 0.38 -1.99
C LEU A 33 5.85 1.11 -0.68
N ALA A 34 5.03 0.96 0.36
CA ALA A 34 5.20 1.65 1.64
C ALA A 34 6.52 1.23 2.33
N THR A 35 6.83 -0.05 2.36
CA THR A 35 8.06 -0.58 2.97
C THR A 35 9.30 -0.11 2.23
N THR A 36 9.24 -0.09 0.89
CA THR A 36 10.33 0.43 0.06
C THR A 36 10.54 1.91 0.29
N TRP A 37 9.45 2.67 0.42
CA TRP A 37 9.50 4.09 0.72
C TRP A 37 10.20 4.37 2.06
N LEU A 38 9.72 3.74 3.13
CA LEU A 38 10.32 3.87 4.47
C LEU A 38 11.80 3.44 4.49
N ARG A 39 12.15 2.34 3.79
CA ARG A 39 13.54 1.86 3.73
C ARG A 39 14.48 2.81 2.98
N LYS A 40 13.99 3.47 1.92
CA LYS A 40 14.79 4.43 1.15
C LYS A 40 15.16 5.69 1.95
N GLY A 41 14.64 5.82 3.18
CA GLY A 41 14.94 6.94 4.05
C GLY A 41 14.21 8.22 3.62
N PHE A 42 13.08 8.04 2.96
CA PHE A 42 12.11 9.12 2.80
C PHE A 42 11.36 9.34 4.11
#